data_AF-A0A8K0QI89-F1
#
_entry.id   AF-A0A8K0QI89-F1
#
_cell.length_a   1.000
_cell.length_b   1.000
_cell.length_c   1.000
_cell.angle_alpha   90.00
_cell.angle_beta   90.00
_cell.angle_gamma   90.00
#
_symmetry.space_group_name_H-M   'P 1'
#
loop_
_entity.id
_entity.type
_entity.pdbx_description
1 polymer ?
#
loop_
_entity_poly.entity_id
_entity_poly.type
_entity_poly.pdbx_seq_one_letter_code
_entity_poly.pdbx_strand_id
1 'polypeptide(L)'
;MAVDPPDPAALGPDTFDSLPQCVCYLHDFTFPPGEEGSPVVSISTLSVKDDILGKSELPRVADWSPLTFRWLHVPVNNMAWVKRCVEKLSANSCGVNDNIWLCKARPSLSLDVPPHSRFMEPSCDLQDPSDTCGEKRSHPLLSLYLPYLNWDTYENFTRLRDTYNVGPEAVSNSPESKREGLQQSVSSKYLNHDPPLHPRRSLDQFYYSSLSDTRERDADQTVSKWTGSQSKIAEDGRDEAERDSLIVMVDQLWVWVLNEHFIVSFFPSHDFQFSDPSTFSADSPSSTSKFRDLYSSIKFHSGQCKNVYDLNSLIVEQAMTSLFGLENRKFGDLLGIYRWAIGNKSARQTIYFQDFHREQSDISLSSPAYNDRKELKLVLEVADVLDELNMLYRLMEKQQEVLGSLRSALHNLIPGAEDRTVRPNVLVHQRGDGHMDLQGSGSFSVTQDGDGFVRLNADHGNHTKEIRGLAGKLTKKAMRELGTIMKELGGMKSDAKYTHKMLLDLLDLKQKSANLVEVRSSTKQGRAVMLFTIFTIIFLPLSFFTSYFGQNVSEITGDDQNPTGADLWMIGGPISVAVILSALLIAYYISNPESRLWHLRRWWRPRVDGSSHQMC
;
A
#
# COMPACT_ATOMS: atom_id res chain seq x y z
N MET A 1 27.83 35.23 7.46
CA MET A 1 27.13 35.91 8.56
C MET A 1 25.92 35.06 8.89
N ALA A 2 26.00 34.30 9.99
CA ALA A 2 24.86 33.53 10.46
C ALA A 2 23.83 34.54 11.00
N VAL A 3 22.63 34.53 10.43
CA VAL A 3 21.50 35.29 10.94
C VAL A 3 20.86 34.40 11.99
N ASP A 4 20.83 34.88 13.23
CA ASP A 4 20.17 34.18 14.35
C ASP A 4 18.69 33.90 14.01
N PRO A 5 18.13 32.77 14.47
CA PRO A 5 16.70 32.49 14.31
C PRO A 5 15.87 33.59 15.01
N PRO A 6 14.75 34.02 14.42
CA PRO A 6 13.90 35.03 15.05
C PRO A 6 13.33 34.49 16.36
N ASP A 7 13.22 35.39 17.34
CA ASP A 7 12.65 35.13 18.66
C ASP A 7 11.17 34.66 18.52
N PRO A 8 10.79 33.47 19.03
CA PRO A 8 9.43 32.95 18.95
C PRO A 8 8.38 33.81 19.68
N ALA A 9 8.81 34.84 20.42
CA ALA A 9 7.93 35.80 21.08
C ALA A 9 7.41 36.95 20.18
N ALA A 10 7.81 37.03 18.91
CA ALA A 10 7.47 38.18 18.04
C ALA A 10 6.14 38.08 17.26
N LEU A 11 5.43 36.94 17.32
CA LEU A 11 4.07 36.81 16.78
C LEU A 11 3.05 37.15 17.88
N GLY A 12 2.47 38.34 17.79
CA GLY A 12 1.45 38.80 18.74
C GLY A 12 0.25 37.84 18.83
N PRO A 13 -0.40 37.71 20.00
CA PRO A 13 -1.54 36.81 20.21
C PRO A 13 -2.78 37.13 19.36
N ASP A 14 -2.83 38.28 18.70
CA ASP A 14 -4.04 38.80 18.04
C ASP A 14 -4.19 38.39 16.56
N THR A 15 -3.17 37.79 15.91
CA THR A 15 -3.28 37.35 14.50
C THR A 15 -3.94 35.99 14.32
N PHE A 16 -4.17 35.22 15.39
CA PHE A 16 -4.75 33.87 15.32
C PHE A 16 -6.24 33.79 15.65
N ASP A 17 -6.84 34.85 16.20
CA ASP A 17 -8.26 34.88 16.59
C ASP A 17 -9.22 35.15 15.40
N SER A 18 -8.69 35.43 14.21
CA SER A 18 -9.46 35.66 12.97
C SER A 18 -9.63 34.40 12.09
N LEU A 19 -9.06 33.26 12.48
CA LEU A 19 -9.15 32.02 11.71
C LEU A 19 -10.55 31.38 11.83
N PRO A 20 -11.06 30.73 10.77
CA PRO A 20 -12.34 30.03 10.84
C PRO A 20 -12.30 28.98 11.96
N GLN A 21 -13.31 29.01 12.83
CA GLN A 21 -13.41 28.07 13.94
C GLN A 21 -13.88 26.70 13.46
N CYS A 22 -13.33 25.64 14.05
CA CYS A 22 -13.80 24.27 13.82
C CYS A 22 -15.23 24.12 14.38
N VAL A 23 -16.12 23.52 13.59
CA VAL A 23 -17.54 23.36 13.92
C VAL A 23 -17.87 21.88 14.13
N CYS A 24 -18.48 21.56 15.26
CA CYS A 24 -19.04 20.23 15.56
C CYS A 24 -20.53 20.19 15.26
N TYR A 25 -21.08 18.99 15.08
CA TYR A 25 -22.48 18.79 14.73
C TYR A 25 -23.17 17.95 15.79
N LEU A 26 -24.23 18.51 16.37
CA LEU A 26 -25.04 17.84 17.40
C LEU A 26 -26.40 17.47 16.81
N HIS A 27 -26.68 16.16 16.78
CA HIS A 27 -27.91 15.60 16.26
C HIS A 27 -28.77 15.11 17.42
N ASP A 28 -29.99 15.64 17.54
CA ASP A 28 -30.97 15.20 18.54
C ASP A 28 -32.05 14.37 17.86
N PHE A 29 -32.26 13.14 18.37
CA PHE A 29 -33.26 12.21 17.87
C PHE A 29 -34.46 12.19 18.83
N THR A 30 -35.61 12.65 18.32
CA THR A 30 -36.87 12.70 19.08
C THR A 30 -37.95 11.90 18.40
N PHE A 31 -38.78 11.21 19.20
CA PHE A 31 -39.98 10.53 18.71
C PHE A 31 -41.20 11.38 19.08
N PRO A 32 -41.96 11.88 18.09
CA PRO A 32 -43.20 12.58 18.37
C PRO A 32 -44.16 11.67 19.14
N PRO A 33 -44.85 12.17 20.18
CA PRO A 33 -45.83 11.38 20.91
C PRO A 33 -46.98 10.94 19.98
N GLY A 34 -47.20 9.63 19.87
CA GLY A 34 -48.29 9.04 19.07
C GLY A 34 -47.89 8.49 17.70
N GLU A 35 -46.64 8.66 17.26
CA GLU A 35 -46.12 8.05 16.04
C GLU A 35 -45.13 6.91 16.35
N GLU A 36 -45.48 5.65 16.06
CA GLU A 36 -44.54 4.50 16.09
C GLU A 36 -43.57 4.51 14.88
N GLY A 37 -43.23 5.69 14.37
CA GLY A 37 -42.53 5.94 13.12
C GLY A 37 -41.00 6.09 13.25
N SER A 38 -40.42 6.80 12.28
CA SER A 38 -39.01 7.18 12.25
C SER A 38 -38.75 8.41 13.15
N PRO A 39 -37.60 8.51 13.84
CA PRO A 39 -37.27 9.70 14.63
C PRO A 39 -37.15 10.96 13.76
N VAL A 40 -37.55 12.09 14.33
CA VAL A 40 -37.21 13.42 13.80
C VAL A 40 -35.80 13.75 14.27
N VAL A 41 -34.93 14.14 13.34
CA VAL A 41 -33.53 14.49 13.62
C VAL A 41 -33.36 16.00 13.48
N SER A 42 -33.08 16.68 14.59
CA SER A 42 -32.68 18.09 14.56
C SER A 42 -31.16 18.20 14.64
N ILE A 43 -30.58 19.15 13.90
CA ILE A 43 -29.12 19.31 13.81
C ILE A 43 -28.77 20.73 14.25
N SER A 44 -27.93 20.84 15.27
CA SER A 44 -27.32 22.09 15.72
C SER A 44 -25.81 22.08 15.45
N THR A 45 -25.25 23.27 15.28
CA THR A 45 -23.81 23.48 15.06
C THR A 45 -23.20 24.07 16.32
N LEU A 46 -22.02 23.57 16.70
CA LEU A 46 -21.31 23.94 17.92
C LEU A 46 -19.91 24.45 17.58
N SER A 47 -19.47 25.51 18.23
CA SER A 47 -18.08 25.98 18.16
C SER A 47 -17.19 25.08 19.01
N VAL A 48 -16.07 24.60 18.44
CA VAL A 48 -15.08 23.87 19.25
C VAL A 48 -14.50 24.79 20.34
N LYS A 49 -14.22 26.06 20.04
CA LYS A 49 -13.59 26.99 20.99
C LYS A 49 -14.53 27.28 22.17
N ASP A 50 -15.78 27.59 21.87
CA ASP A 50 -16.71 28.12 22.87
C ASP A 50 -17.55 27.01 23.53
N ASP A 51 -17.99 26.02 22.75
CA ASP A 51 -18.96 25.01 23.20
C ASP A 51 -18.32 23.67 23.58
N ILE A 52 -17.19 23.29 22.99
CA ILE A 52 -16.48 22.06 23.38
C ILE A 52 -15.39 22.34 24.41
N LEU A 53 -14.49 23.29 24.11
CA LEU A 53 -13.37 23.65 24.98
C LEU A 53 -13.71 24.72 26.01
N GLY A 54 -14.70 25.56 25.73
CA GLY A 54 -15.15 26.63 26.62
C GLY A 54 -16.03 26.12 27.76
N LYS A 55 -16.54 27.06 28.57
CA LYS A 55 -17.38 26.77 29.74
C LYS A 55 -18.88 26.62 29.42
N SER A 56 -19.28 26.81 28.15
CA SER A 56 -20.68 26.72 27.74
C SER A 56 -21.23 25.31 27.98
N GLU A 57 -22.46 25.23 28.50
CA GLU A 57 -23.22 23.98 28.52
C GLU A 57 -23.63 23.62 27.09
N LEU A 58 -23.70 22.31 26.80
CA LEU A 58 -24.25 21.86 25.53
C LEU A 58 -25.74 22.22 25.43
N PRO A 59 -26.26 22.54 24.23
CA PRO A 59 -27.67 22.86 24.04
C PRO A 59 -28.59 21.79 24.66
N ARG A 60 -29.53 22.24 25.51
CA ARG A 60 -30.57 21.38 26.08
C ARG A 60 -31.70 21.20 25.06
N VAL A 61 -32.24 19.99 24.95
CA VAL A 61 -33.41 19.75 24.09
C VAL A 61 -34.63 20.44 24.70
N ALA A 62 -35.45 21.07 23.87
CA ALA A 62 -36.70 21.70 24.30
C ALA A 62 -37.65 20.66 24.94
N ASP A 63 -38.23 21.01 26.09
CA ASP A 63 -38.87 20.16 27.10
C ASP A 63 -40.11 19.31 26.70
N TRP A 64 -40.37 19.08 25.40
CA TRP A 64 -41.59 18.39 24.94
C TRP A 64 -41.29 17.16 24.07
N SER A 65 -40.54 16.21 24.62
CA SER A 65 -40.61 14.75 24.35
C SER A 65 -39.44 14.07 25.09
N PRO A 66 -39.59 12.83 25.57
CA PRO A 66 -38.45 12.10 26.11
C PRO A 66 -37.41 11.93 24.99
N LEU A 67 -36.28 12.62 25.14
CA LEU A 67 -35.06 12.42 24.37
C LEU A 67 -34.77 10.91 24.23
N THR A 68 -34.72 10.40 23.01
CA THR A 68 -34.32 8.99 22.82
C THR A 68 -32.82 8.82 22.82
N PHE A 69 -32.10 9.57 21.98
CA PHE A 69 -30.64 9.64 22.02
C PHE A 69 -30.10 10.85 21.23
N ARG A 70 -28.82 11.15 21.42
CA ARG A 70 -28.08 12.27 20.85
C ARG A 70 -26.75 11.80 20.27
N TRP A 71 -26.39 12.34 19.12
CA TRP A 71 -25.11 12.09 18.45
C TRP A 71 -24.31 13.38 18.28
N LEU A 72 -23.11 13.41 18.87
CA LEU A 72 -22.13 14.48 18.65
C LEU A 72 -21.08 14.00 17.64
N HIS A 73 -21.01 14.65 16.49
CA HIS A 73 -19.95 14.42 15.50
C HIS A 73 -18.92 15.55 15.53
N VAL A 74 -17.66 15.17 15.68
CA VAL A 74 -16.49 16.06 15.62
C VAL A 74 -15.72 15.77 14.32
N PRO A 75 -15.49 16.78 13.46
CA PRO A 75 -14.94 16.56 12.11
C PRO A 75 -13.42 16.34 12.08
N VAL A 76 -12.78 16.11 13.23
CA VAL A 76 -11.32 15.98 13.38
C VAL A 76 -10.98 14.99 14.49
N ASN A 77 -9.98 14.15 14.25
CA ASN A 77 -9.44 13.20 15.22
C ASN A 77 -8.44 13.88 16.17
N ASN A 78 -8.93 14.43 17.28
CA ASN A 78 -8.11 15.07 18.31
C ASN A 78 -8.41 14.48 19.70
N MET A 79 -7.40 13.82 20.28
CA MET A 79 -7.55 13.15 21.58
C MET A 79 -7.80 14.13 22.74
N ALA A 80 -7.29 15.36 22.68
CA ALA A 80 -7.57 16.38 23.68
C ALA A 80 -9.05 16.81 23.67
N TRP A 81 -9.70 16.78 22.50
CA TRP A 81 -11.12 17.13 22.36
C TRP A 81 -12.03 15.99 22.82
N VAL A 82 -11.61 14.74 22.63
CA VAL A 82 -12.35 13.54 23.11
C VAL A 82 -12.67 13.67 24.59
N LYS A 83 -11.65 13.95 25.42
CA LYS A 83 -11.82 14.08 26.86
C LYS A 83 -12.90 15.10 27.23
N ARG A 84 -12.86 16.29 26.60
CA ARG A 84 -13.83 17.36 26.84
C ARG A 84 -15.24 17.01 26.38
N CYS A 85 -15.37 16.35 25.22
CA CYS A 85 -16.66 15.88 24.72
C CYS A 85 -17.27 14.84 25.67
N VAL A 86 -16.47 13.88 26.16
CA VAL A 86 -16.94 12.85 27.10
C VAL A 86 -17.36 13.50 28.42
N GLU A 87 -16.51 14.35 29.02
CA GLU A 87 -16.81 15.05 30.28
C GLU A 87 -18.11 15.86 30.21
N LYS A 88 -18.39 16.53 29.09
CA LYS A 88 -19.61 17.33 28.92
C LYS A 88 -20.87 16.49 28.71
N LEU A 89 -20.76 15.29 28.16
CA LEU A 89 -21.90 14.42 27.84
C LEU A 89 -22.16 13.34 28.91
N SER A 90 -21.13 12.90 29.63
CA SER A 90 -21.29 12.03 30.78
C SER A 90 -21.63 12.90 31.99
N ALA A 91 -22.90 12.91 32.42
CA ALA A 91 -23.42 13.73 33.53
C ALA A 91 -22.75 13.50 34.91
N ASN A 92 -21.65 12.74 35.00
CA ASN A 92 -20.87 12.50 36.21
C ASN A 92 -19.50 13.16 36.10
N SER A 93 -19.20 14.04 37.05
CA SER A 93 -17.91 14.73 37.24
C SER A 93 -16.75 13.81 37.64
N CYS A 94 -16.88 12.49 37.45
CA CYS A 94 -15.84 11.55 37.83
C CYS A 94 -14.80 11.52 36.70
N GLY A 95 -13.55 11.84 37.04
CA GLY A 95 -12.45 11.92 36.08
C GLY A 95 -12.40 10.66 35.22
N VAL A 96 -12.53 10.88 33.92
CA VAL A 96 -12.34 9.85 32.91
C VAL A 96 -10.91 9.33 33.03
N ASN A 97 -10.73 8.01 33.20
CA ASN A 97 -9.40 7.39 33.25
C ASN A 97 -8.78 7.40 31.84
N ASP A 98 -7.90 8.37 31.60
CA ASP A 98 -7.24 8.59 30.31
C ASP A 98 -6.46 7.34 29.83
N ASN A 99 -6.03 6.45 30.75
CA ASN A 99 -5.18 5.29 30.43
C ASN A 99 -5.85 4.24 29.55
N ILE A 100 -7.18 4.17 29.50
CA ILE A 100 -7.91 3.08 28.80
C ILE A 100 -7.84 3.24 27.28
N TRP A 101 -7.87 4.46 26.77
CA TRP A 101 -7.69 4.71 25.33
C TRP A 101 -6.27 5.10 24.96
N LEU A 102 -5.50 5.69 25.88
CA LEU A 102 -4.08 5.96 25.61
C LEU A 102 -3.31 4.66 25.31
N CYS A 103 -3.72 3.51 25.87
CA CYS A 103 -3.11 2.22 25.54
C CYS A 103 -3.38 1.76 24.09
N LYS A 104 -4.40 2.33 23.43
CA LYS A 104 -4.71 2.10 22.02
C LYS A 104 -3.98 3.08 21.10
N ALA A 105 -3.40 4.16 21.64
CA ALA A 105 -2.61 5.08 20.83
C ALA A 105 -1.30 4.42 20.38
N ARG A 106 -0.99 4.56 19.10
CA ARG A 106 0.24 4.06 18.46
C ARG A 106 1.04 5.25 17.90
N PRO A 107 2.38 5.18 17.95
CA PRO A 107 3.18 4.14 18.62
C PRO A 107 3.03 4.22 20.15
N SER A 108 3.12 3.09 20.83
CA SER A 108 3.12 3.02 22.30
C SER A 108 4.48 3.35 22.93
N LEU A 109 5.49 3.64 22.11
CA LEU A 109 6.84 3.98 22.51
C LEU A 109 7.03 5.50 22.44
N SER A 110 7.74 6.07 23.39
CA SER A 110 8.17 7.48 23.42
C SER A 110 9.31 7.73 22.42
N LEU A 111 9.08 7.41 21.15
CA LEU A 111 9.99 7.69 20.04
C LEU A 111 9.54 8.95 19.31
N ASP A 112 10.50 9.75 18.86
CA ASP A 112 10.20 10.80 17.89
C ASP A 112 9.82 10.11 16.58
N VAL A 113 8.53 10.16 16.26
CA VAL A 113 7.96 9.51 15.07
C VAL A 113 7.31 10.56 14.18
N PRO A 114 7.30 10.30 12.86
CA PRO A 114 6.56 11.12 11.92
C PRO A 114 5.10 11.31 12.38
N PRO A 115 4.48 12.48 12.13
CA PRO A 115 3.09 12.72 12.56
C PRO A 115 2.12 11.65 12.04
N HIS A 116 2.30 11.19 10.80
CA HIS A 116 1.46 10.15 10.19
C HIS A 116 1.57 8.77 10.87
N SER A 117 2.58 8.54 11.69
CA SER A 117 2.72 7.32 12.50
C SER A 117 1.74 7.29 13.68
N ARG A 118 1.10 8.42 14.01
CA ARG A 118 0.19 8.57 15.16
C ARG A 118 -1.22 8.10 14.79
N PHE A 119 -1.69 7.01 15.39
CA PHE A 119 -3.02 6.47 15.15
C PHE A 119 -3.58 5.69 16.33
N MET A 120 -4.89 5.46 16.34
CA MET A 120 -5.54 4.56 17.27
C MET A 120 -5.54 3.16 16.69
N GLU A 121 -5.05 2.19 17.45
CA GLU A 121 -5.06 0.78 17.11
C GLU A 121 -6.50 0.34 16.79
N PRO A 122 -6.75 -0.30 15.62
CA PRO A 122 -8.07 -0.78 15.28
C PRO A 122 -8.58 -1.78 16.32
N SER A 123 -9.67 -1.43 17.01
CA SER A 123 -10.30 -2.30 18.00
C SER A 123 -11.77 -1.94 18.20
N CYS A 124 -12.53 -2.88 18.77
CA CYS A 124 -13.87 -2.62 19.28
C CYS A 124 -13.96 -3.30 20.64
N ASP A 125 -14.00 -2.49 21.70
CA ASP A 125 -13.93 -2.95 23.08
C ASP A 125 -15.28 -2.64 23.76
N LEU A 126 -15.91 -3.68 24.30
CA LEU A 126 -17.09 -3.59 25.15
C LEU A 126 -16.63 -3.63 26.61
N GLN A 127 -17.10 -2.70 27.43
CA GLN A 127 -16.75 -2.72 28.84
C GLN A 127 -17.58 -3.76 29.61
N ASP A 128 -16.93 -4.54 30.48
CA ASP A 128 -17.59 -5.52 31.34
C ASP A 128 -18.37 -4.79 32.46
N PRO A 129 -19.70 -5.00 32.59
CA PRO A 129 -20.49 -4.44 33.69
C PRO A 129 -20.01 -4.85 35.08
N SER A 130 -19.32 -6.01 35.20
CA SER A 130 -18.89 -6.60 36.47
C SER A 130 -17.58 -6.02 37.02
N ASP A 131 -16.84 -5.25 36.23
CA ASP A 131 -15.57 -4.62 36.63
C ASP A 131 -15.77 -3.36 37.51
N THR A 132 -16.98 -3.16 38.03
CA THR A 132 -17.34 -2.04 38.90
C THR A 132 -17.31 -2.45 40.36
N CYS A 133 -16.13 -2.31 40.99
CA CYS A 133 -16.06 -2.23 42.44
C CYS A 133 -16.63 -0.86 42.88
N GLY A 134 -17.94 -0.78 43.11
CA GLY A 134 -18.57 0.27 43.94
C GLY A 134 -18.64 1.72 43.44
N GLU A 135 -17.96 2.12 42.36
CA GLU A 135 -17.98 3.53 41.88
C GLU A 135 -18.71 3.71 40.54
N LYS A 136 -19.42 4.85 40.42
CA LYS A 136 -20.27 5.25 39.30
C LYS A 136 -19.54 5.13 37.94
N ARG A 137 -20.25 4.65 36.92
CA ARG A 137 -19.78 4.51 35.52
C ARG A 137 -18.98 5.75 35.08
N SER A 138 -17.68 5.59 34.89
CA SER A 138 -16.73 6.66 34.53
C SER A 138 -16.21 6.52 33.10
N HIS A 139 -16.78 5.61 32.30
CA HIS A 139 -16.24 5.14 31.02
C HIS A 139 -17.32 4.87 29.97
N PRO A 140 -16.96 4.95 28.67
CA PRO A 140 -17.88 4.62 27.58
C PRO A 140 -18.22 3.13 27.58
N LEU A 141 -19.49 2.81 27.33
CA LEU A 141 -20.00 1.44 27.21
C LEU A 141 -19.31 0.66 26.08
N LEU A 142 -19.07 1.33 24.96
CA LEU A 142 -18.42 0.77 23.78
C LEU A 142 -17.45 1.81 23.21
N SER A 143 -16.22 1.38 22.90
CA SER A 143 -15.25 2.17 22.14
C SER A 143 -14.83 1.44 20.88
N LEU A 144 -14.84 2.14 19.74
CA LEU A 144 -14.51 1.59 18.44
C LEU A 144 -13.53 2.50 17.69
N TYR A 145 -12.48 1.91 17.17
CA TYR A 145 -11.50 2.54 16.30
C TYR A 145 -11.40 1.73 15.01
N LEU A 146 -11.68 2.38 13.87
CA LEU A 146 -11.77 1.72 12.58
C LEU A 146 -11.06 2.54 11.50
N PRO A 147 -10.09 1.96 10.77
CA PRO A 147 -9.54 2.61 9.61
C PRO A 147 -10.50 2.43 8.42
N TYR A 148 -10.73 3.48 7.64
CA TYR A 148 -11.61 3.45 6.49
C TYR A 148 -11.04 4.20 5.30
N LEU A 149 -11.46 3.80 4.09
CA LEU A 149 -10.99 4.41 2.85
C LEU A 149 -11.78 5.67 2.53
N ASN A 150 -11.06 6.68 2.03
CA ASN A 150 -11.63 7.93 1.56
C ASN A 150 -10.81 8.47 0.38
N TRP A 151 -11.28 9.54 -0.26
CA TRP A 151 -10.53 10.26 -1.30
C TRP A 151 -9.90 11.54 -0.75
N ASP A 152 -8.84 11.99 -1.42
CA ASP A 152 -8.48 13.40 -1.52
C ASP A 152 -7.91 13.70 -2.93
N THR A 153 -7.66 14.97 -3.25
CA THR A 153 -6.79 15.31 -4.38
C THR A 153 -5.33 15.26 -3.95
N TYR A 154 -4.44 14.92 -4.88
CA TYR A 154 -3.01 14.89 -4.61
C TYR A 154 -2.49 16.28 -4.21
N GLU A 155 -2.99 17.37 -4.81
CA GLU A 155 -2.67 18.74 -4.38
C GLU A 155 -3.08 19.02 -2.93
N ASN A 156 -4.30 18.66 -2.53
CA ASN A 156 -4.72 18.86 -1.13
C ASN A 156 -3.90 18.01 -0.17
N PHE A 157 -3.60 16.77 -0.55
CA PHE A 157 -2.77 15.88 0.26
C PHE A 157 -1.35 16.41 0.44
N THR A 158 -0.72 16.93 -0.62
CA THR A 158 0.62 17.51 -0.53
C THR A 158 0.66 18.73 0.39
N ARG A 159 -0.33 19.65 0.29
CA ARG A 159 -0.48 20.79 1.23
C ARG A 159 -0.70 20.34 2.66
N LEU A 160 -1.54 19.32 2.85
CA LEU A 160 -1.83 18.75 4.17
C LEU A 160 -0.57 18.13 4.79
N ARG A 161 0.19 17.36 4.01
CA ARG A 161 1.47 16.76 4.41
C ARG A 161 2.49 17.84 4.78
N ASP A 162 2.60 18.89 3.98
CA ASP A 162 3.55 19.97 4.26
C ASP A 162 3.16 20.73 5.55
N THR A 163 1.86 20.91 5.80
CA THR A 163 1.34 21.42 7.08
C THR A 163 1.71 20.52 8.26
N TYR A 164 1.70 19.19 8.08
CA TYR A 164 2.09 18.25 9.14
C TYR A 164 3.60 18.19 9.38
N ASN A 165 4.43 18.29 8.33
CA ASN A 165 5.86 18.06 8.43
C ASN A 165 6.67 19.30 8.85
N VAL A 166 6.25 20.50 8.45
CA VAL A 166 7.06 21.73 8.67
C VAL A 166 6.65 22.48 9.95
N GLY A 167 5.52 22.11 10.56
CA GLY A 167 5.03 22.76 11.77
C GLY A 167 4.47 24.17 11.54
N PRO A 168 4.03 24.87 12.61
CA PRO A 168 3.32 26.15 12.54
C PRO A 168 4.09 27.29 11.84
N GLU A 169 5.41 27.28 11.94
CA GLU A 169 6.24 28.48 11.74
C GLU A 169 6.70 28.71 10.30
N ALA A 170 6.49 27.75 9.39
CA ALA A 170 7.04 27.80 8.03
C ALA A 170 6.00 27.92 6.91
N VAL A 171 4.71 27.97 7.24
CA VAL A 171 3.66 28.17 6.22
C VAL A 171 3.55 29.67 5.92
N SER A 172 4.48 30.17 5.12
CA SER A 172 4.60 31.59 4.72
C SER A 172 3.50 32.06 3.74
N ASN A 173 2.65 31.16 3.24
CA ASN A 173 1.66 31.48 2.22
C ASN A 173 0.28 31.64 2.83
N SER A 174 -0.47 32.66 2.37
CA SER A 174 -1.88 32.81 2.72
C SER A 174 -2.68 31.59 2.26
N PRO A 175 -3.59 31.04 3.08
CA PRO A 175 -4.37 29.87 2.70
C PRO A 175 -5.18 30.15 1.44
N GLU A 176 -5.06 29.30 0.43
CA GLU A 176 -5.78 29.49 -0.84
C GLU A 176 -7.25 29.05 -0.74
N SER A 177 -7.58 28.25 0.29
CA SER A 177 -8.93 27.77 0.54
C SER A 177 -9.30 27.82 2.02
N LYS A 178 -10.62 27.87 2.31
CA LYS A 178 -11.15 27.76 3.68
C LYS A 178 -10.69 26.48 4.37
N ARG A 179 -10.65 25.36 3.63
CA ARG A 179 -10.13 24.07 4.07
C ARG A 179 -8.69 24.20 4.56
N GLU A 180 -7.84 24.79 3.74
CA GLU A 180 -6.41 24.93 4.02
C GLU A 180 -6.18 25.80 5.26
N GLY A 181 -6.85 26.96 5.36
CA GLY A 181 -6.74 27.82 6.53
C GLY A 181 -7.20 27.16 7.83
N LEU A 182 -8.26 26.34 7.76
CA LEU A 182 -8.75 25.58 8.92
C LEU A 182 -7.78 24.45 9.31
N GLN A 183 -7.21 23.74 8.32
CA GLN A 183 -6.22 22.69 8.55
C GLN A 183 -4.94 23.24 9.16
N GLN A 184 -4.44 24.37 8.66
CA GLN A 184 -3.28 25.08 9.22
C GLN A 184 -3.56 25.53 10.67
N SER A 185 -4.72 26.12 10.94
CA SER A 185 -5.14 26.57 12.28
C SER A 185 -5.19 25.42 13.30
N VAL A 186 -5.81 24.29 12.93
CA VAL A 186 -5.91 23.14 13.83
C VAL A 186 -4.55 22.44 14.01
N SER A 187 -3.78 22.28 12.93
CA SER A 187 -2.49 21.58 13.00
C SER A 187 -1.48 22.39 13.79
N SER A 188 -1.36 23.70 13.54
CA SER A 188 -0.43 24.57 14.26
C SER A 188 -0.62 24.51 15.78
N LYS A 189 -1.88 24.43 16.23
CA LYS A 189 -2.21 24.44 17.66
C LYS A 189 -2.15 23.07 18.32
N TYR A 190 -2.52 22.00 17.61
CA TYR A 190 -2.77 20.69 18.22
C TYR A 190 -1.89 19.54 17.72
N LEU A 191 -1.09 19.73 16.66
CA LEU A 191 -0.30 18.63 16.08
C LEU A 191 0.70 18.03 17.07
N ASN A 192 1.41 18.89 17.81
CA ASN A 192 2.42 18.50 18.80
C ASN A 192 1.95 18.72 20.25
N HIS A 193 0.65 18.93 20.45
CA HIS A 193 0.06 19.02 21.78
C HIS A 193 0.02 17.62 22.44
N ASP A 194 -0.09 17.57 23.77
CA ASP A 194 -0.32 16.32 24.51
C ASP A 194 -1.72 16.35 25.16
N PRO A 195 -2.67 15.46 24.77
CA PRO A 195 -2.61 14.51 23.66
C PRO A 195 -2.61 15.16 22.26
N PRO A 196 -2.01 14.51 21.23
CA PRO A 196 -1.83 15.11 19.91
C PRO A 196 -3.07 14.99 19.01
N LEU A 197 -3.11 15.83 17.97
CA LEU A 197 -3.93 15.62 16.79
C LEU A 197 -3.46 14.37 16.04
N HIS A 198 -4.40 13.53 15.59
CA HIS A 198 -4.10 12.40 14.73
C HIS A 198 -4.32 12.82 13.27
N PRO A 199 -3.27 12.91 12.45
CA PRO A 199 -3.38 13.36 11.07
C PRO A 199 -4.11 12.34 10.18
N ARG A 200 -4.65 12.83 9.07
CA ARG A 200 -5.11 11.97 7.97
C ARG A 200 -3.90 11.33 7.30
N ARG A 201 -4.07 10.13 6.76
CA ARG A 201 -2.96 9.33 6.19
C ARG A 201 -3.30 8.86 4.79
N SER A 202 -2.31 8.80 3.92
CA SER A 202 -2.41 8.06 2.66
C SER A 202 -2.44 6.54 2.90
N LEU A 203 -2.71 5.77 1.85
CA LEU A 203 -2.59 4.31 1.88
C LEU A 203 -1.18 3.84 2.30
N ASP A 204 -0.14 4.44 1.75
CA ASP A 204 1.25 4.10 2.08
C ASP A 204 1.62 4.49 3.51
N GLN A 205 1.19 5.65 3.99
CA GLN A 205 1.41 6.07 5.38
C GLN A 205 0.68 5.18 6.39
N PHE A 206 -0.48 4.62 6.01
CA PHE A 206 -1.18 3.64 6.83
C PHE A 206 -0.39 2.33 6.97
N TYR A 207 0.13 1.81 5.86
CA TYR A 207 0.83 0.53 5.85
C TYR A 207 2.26 0.65 6.40
N TYR A 208 3.00 1.65 5.93
CA TYR A 208 4.38 1.93 6.29
C TYR A 208 4.49 3.02 7.35
N SER A 209 3.74 2.86 8.44
CA SER A 209 3.65 3.86 9.51
C SER A 209 4.98 4.26 10.15
N SER A 210 6.06 3.49 9.99
CA SER A 210 7.39 3.81 10.54
C SER A 210 8.31 4.57 9.57
N LEU A 211 7.95 4.75 8.30
CA LEU A 211 8.79 5.46 7.34
C LEU A 211 8.75 6.96 7.60
N SER A 212 9.92 7.61 7.58
CA SER A 212 10.00 9.06 7.77
C SER A 212 9.46 9.85 6.58
N ASP A 213 9.63 9.32 5.37
CA ASP A 213 9.19 9.94 4.13
C ASP A 213 8.49 8.91 3.24
N THR A 214 7.29 9.27 2.79
CA THR A 214 6.44 8.48 1.88
C THR A 214 6.19 9.19 0.56
N ARG A 215 6.80 10.37 0.31
CA ARG A 215 6.53 11.25 -0.84
C ARG A 215 6.52 10.54 -2.19
N GLU A 216 7.57 9.80 -2.50
CA GLU A 216 7.68 9.09 -3.77
C GLU A 216 6.61 7.99 -3.90
N ARG A 217 6.33 7.27 -2.80
CA ARG A 217 5.32 6.20 -2.78
C ARG A 217 3.91 6.76 -2.94
N ASP A 218 3.61 7.86 -2.25
CA ASP A 218 2.32 8.56 -2.33
C ASP A 218 2.08 9.11 -3.74
N ALA A 219 3.13 9.59 -4.43
CA ALA A 219 3.06 10.06 -5.81
C ALA A 219 2.88 8.92 -6.82
N ASP A 220 3.37 7.74 -6.48
CA ASP A 220 3.40 6.57 -7.37
C ASP A 220 2.13 5.70 -7.27
N GLN A 221 1.19 6.04 -6.37
CA GLN A 221 -0.02 5.26 -6.17
C GLN A 221 -0.78 5.03 -7.48
N THR A 222 -1.15 3.77 -7.73
CA THR A 222 -1.80 3.32 -8.96
C THR A 222 -3.01 4.18 -9.30
N VAL A 223 -3.86 4.52 -8.32
CA VAL A 223 -5.03 5.36 -8.58
C VAL A 223 -4.66 6.74 -9.12
N SER A 224 -3.60 7.35 -8.61
CA SER A 224 -3.17 8.67 -9.03
C SER A 224 -2.70 8.68 -10.49
N LYS A 225 -2.18 7.56 -10.99
CA LYS A 225 -1.76 7.41 -12.40
C LYS A 225 -2.91 7.34 -13.40
N TRP A 226 -4.12 7.00 -12.95
CA TRP A 226 -5.30 6.75 -13.79
C TRP A 226 -6.47 7.72 -13.56
N THR A 227 -6.30 8.75 -12.72
CA THR A 227 -7.34 9.74 -12.38
C THR A 227 -6.92 11.16 -12.78
N GLY A 228 -7.77 12.18 -12.63
CA GLY A 228 -7.46 13.56 -13.05
C GLY A 228 -7.78 13.87 -14.51
N SER A 229 -7.19 14.93 -15.07
CA SER A 229 -7.49 15.43 -16.41
C SER A 229 -7.14 14.41 -17.49
N GLN A 230 -8.17 13.96 -18.22
CA GLN A 230 -8.08 12.85 -19.16
C GLN A 230 -7.18 13.12 -20.37
N SER A 231 -6.91 14.40 -20.69
CA SER A 231 -5.97 14.78 -21.76
C SER A 231 -4.52 14.46 -21.43
N LYS A 232 -4.19 14.17 -20.16
CA LYS A 232 -2.84 13.88 -19.68
C LYS A 232 -2.61 12.39 -19.38
N ILE A 233 -3.60 11.52 -19.55
CA ILE A 233 -3.48 10.09 -19.24
C ILE A 233 -3.09 9.35 -20.53
N ALA A 234 -1.85 8.86 -20.57
CA ALA A 234 -1.36 8.01 -21.65
C ALA A 234 -1.98 6.59 -21.59
N GLU A 235 -1.72 5.77 -22.61
CA GLU A 235 -2.20 4.38 -22.69
C GLU A 235 -1.70 3.50 -21.53
N ASP A 236 -0.55 3.84 -20.94
CA ASP A 236 0.06 3.16 -19.80
C ASP A 236 -0.18 3.84 -18.44
N GLY A 237 -0.99 4.90 -18.41
CA GLY A 237 -1.15 5.77 -17.24
C GLY A 237 -0.05 6.82 -17.17
N ARG A 238 -0.07 7.64 -16.12
CA ARG A 238 1.01 8.61 -15.84
C ARG A 238 2.17 7.95 -15.09
N ASP A 239 3.37 8.49 -15.24
CA ASP A 239 4.52 8.04 -14.45
C ASP A 239 4.35 8.43 -12.97
N GLU A 240 3.78 9.60 -12.68
CA GLU A 240 3.55 10.09 -11.30
C GLU A 240 2.22 10.87 -11.15
N ALA A 241 1.86 11.12 -9.90
CA ALA A 241 0.72 11.95 -9.53
C ALA A 241 0.90 13.43 -9.92
N GLU A 242 -0.19 14.00 -10.44
CA GLU A 242 -0.39 15.40 -10.79
C GLU A 242 -1.35 16.04 -9.79
N ARG A 243 -1.41 17.37 -9.74
CA ARG A 243 -2.21 18.11 -8.76
C ARG A 243 -3.68 17.68 -8.66
N ASP A 244 -4.29 17.39 -9.80
CA ASP A 244 -5.70 16.99 -9.93
C ASP A 244 -5.95 15.48 -9.84
N SER A 245 -4.90 14.67 -9.60
CA SER A 245 -5.05 13.23 -9.37
C SER A 245 -5.82 12.96 -8.08
N LEU A 246 -6.56 11.86 -8.05
CA LEU A 246 -7.09 11.33 -6.81
C LEU A 246 -6.01 10.52 -6.09
N ILE A 247 -6.04 10.58 -4.77
CA ILE A 247 -5.24 9.74 -3.89
C ILE A 247 -6.14 9.04 -2.86
N VAL A 248 -5.92 7.75 -2.66
CA VAL A 248 -6.60 6.94 -1.64
C VAL A 248 -6.05 7.30 -0.27
N MET A 249 -6.94 7.81 0.57
CA MET A 249 -6.69 8.12 1.97
C MET A 249 -7.21 7.00 2.87
N VAL A 250 -6.52 6.77 3.99
CA VAL A 250 -6.94 5.90 5.08
C VAL A 250 -7.17 6.75 6.32
N ASP A 251 -8.42 7.18 6.47
CA ASP A 251 -8.88 7.96 7.60
C ASP A 251 -9.22 7.05 8.80
N GLN A 252 -9.36 7.65 9.98
CA GLN A 252 -9.71 6.93 11.21
C GLN A 252 -11.08 7.36 11.70
N LEU A 253 -11.95 6.38 11.90
CA LEU A 253 -13.22 6.52 12.58
C LEU A 253 -13.04 6.15 14.05
N TRP A 254 -13.34 7.08 14.95
CA TRP A 254 -13.47 6.80 16.37
C TRP A 254 -14.92 6.97 16.80
N VAL A 255 -15.47 5.98 17.50
CA VAL A 255 -16.82 6.04 18.04
C VAL A 255 -16.82 5.62 19.49
N TRP A 256 -17.47 6.41 20.32
CA TRP A 256 -17.72 6.10 21.72
C TRP A 256 -19.21 6.16 22.00
N VAL A 257 -19.78 5.02 22.40
CA VAL A 257 -21.12 4.96 22.97
C VAL A 257 -20.96 5.17 24.46
N LEU A 258 -21.33 6.35 24.96
CA LEU A 258 -21.14 6.70 26.37
C LEU A 258 -22.17 6.00 27.25
N ASN A 259 -23.40 5.92 26.77
CA ASN A 259 -24.51 5.20 27.37
C ASN A 259 -25.61 5.01 26.32
N GLU A 260 -26.80 4.56 26.73
CA GLU A 260 -27.94 4.28 25.85
C GLU A 260 -28.50 5.51 25.12
N HIS A 261 -28.11 6.73 25.54
CA HIS A 261 -28.62 8.00 25.02
C HIS A 261 -27.56 8.87 24.34
N PHE A 262 -26.26 8.61 24.51
CA PHE A 262 -25.23 9.49 23.97
C PHE A 262 -24.16 8.70 23.20
N ILE A 263 -23.92 9.12 21.97
CA ILE A 263 -22.86 8.61 21.10
C ILE A 263 -22.03 9.78 20.57
N VAL A 264 -20.71 9.61 20.55
CA VAL A 264 -19.77 10.60 20.02
C VAL A 264 -18.94 9.95 18.93
N SER A 265 -18.76 10.64 17.80
CA SER A 265 -17.89 10.18 16.72
C SER A 265 -16.87 11.23 16.30
N PHE A 266 -15.67 10.77 15.94
CA PHE A 266 -14.57 11.59 15.46
C PHE A 266 -14.05 10.99 14.17
N PHE A 267 -14.12 11.76 13.09
CA PHE A 267 -13.54 11.42 11.79
C PHE A 267 -13.52 12.66 10.89
N PRO A 268 -12.63 12.74 9.89
CA PRO A 268 -12.56 13.88 8.98
C PRO A 268 -13.87 14.06 8.21
N SER A 269 -14.47 15.25 8.29
CA SER A 269 -15.66 15.58 7.51
C SER A 269 -15.71 17.06 7.08
N HIS A 270 -16.62 17.40 6.17
CA HIS A 270 -16.85 18.76 5.66
C HIS A 270 -15.54 19.42 5.17
N ASP A 271 -15.16 20.55 5.77
CA ASP A 271 -13.96 21.31 5.43
C ASP A 271 -12.66 20.51 5.63
N PHE A 272 -12.68 19.33 6.29
CA PHE A 272 -11.52 18.45 6.52
C PHE A 272 -11.46 17.21 5.59
N GLN A 273 -12.44 16.96 4.74
CA GLN A 273 -12.44 15.85 3.75
C GLN A 273 -12.39 16.33 2.28
N PHE A 274 -12.28 15.43 1.31
CA PHE A 274 -12.35 15.76 -0.11
C PHE A 274 -13.50 16.74 -0.44
N SER A 275 -13.16 17.81 -1.15
CA SER A 275 -14.11 18.78 -1.70
C SER A 275 -13.94 18.76 -3.21
N ASP A 276 -15.02 18.44 -3.93
CA ASP A 276 -14.99 18.33 -5.38
C ASP A 276 -14.60 19.69 -6.01
N PRO A 277 -13.51 19.78 -6.80
CA PRO A 277 -13.09 21.02 -7.44
C PRO A 277 -14.19 21.67 -8.30
N SER A 278 -15.11 20.87 -8.84
CA SER A 278 -16.23 21.35 -9.67
C SER A 278 -17.28 22.12 -8.87
N THR A 279 -17.25 22.08 -7.53
CA THR A 279 -18.15 22.92 -6.70
C THR A 279 -17.80 24.42 -6.74
N PHE A 280 -16.65 24.81 -7.28
CA PHE A 280 -16.22 26.21 -7.37
C PHE A 280 -16.19 26.79 -8.79
N SER A 281 -16.39 25.97 -9.83
CA SER A 281 -16.48 26.42 -11.22
C SER A 281 -17.93 26.40 -11.69
N ALA A 282 -18.55 27.58 -11.79
CA ALA A 282 -19.92 27.75 -12.31
C ALA A 282 -20.09 27.26 -13.77
N ASP A 283 -18.99 27.03 -14.48
CA ASP A 283 -18.96 26.70 -15.91
C ASP A 283 -18.66 25.21 -16.22
N SER A 284 -18.57 24.33 -15.21
CA SER A 284 -18.34 22.89 -15.47
C SER A 284 -19.67 22.18 -15.80
N PRO A 285 -19.74 21.37 -16.88
CA PRO A 285 -20.97 20.72 -17.29
C PRO A 285 -21.49 19.79 -16.18
N SER A 286 -22.80 19.82 -15.99
CA SER A 286 -23.64 19.17 -14.96
C SER A 286 -23.57 17.63 -14.88
N SER A 287 -22.49 17.00 -15.34
CA SER A 287 -22.37 15.56 -15.56
C SER A 287 -21.30 14.86 -14.70
N THR A 288 -20.45 15.55 -13.94
CA THR A 288 -19.51 14.89 -13.03
C THR A 288 -20.26 14.47 -11.76
N SER A 289 -20.35 13.15 -11.53
CA SER A 289 -21.04 12.60 -10.35
C SER A 289 -20.34 13.05 -9.07
N LYS A 290 -21.04 13.80 -8.21
CA LYS A 290 -20.49 14.30 -6.95
C LYS A 290 -20.14 13.16 -5.98
N PHE A 291 -18.94 13.20 -5.41
CA PHE A 291 -18.56 12.31 -4.31
C PHE A 291 -19.44 12.57 -3.07
N ARG A 292 -20.02 11.50 -2.50
CA ARG A 292 -20.76 11.55 -1.23
C ARG A 292 -19.87 11.04 -0.11
N ASP A 293 -19.51 11.94 0.79
CA ASP A 293 -18.68 11.59 1.93
C ASP A 293 -19.41 10.77 3.02
N LEU A 294 -18.62 10.28 3.99
CA LEU A 294 -19.10 9.45 5.08
C LEU A 294 -20.16 10.14 5.95
N TYR A 295 -19.93 11.38 6.38
CA TYR A 295 -20.88 12.11 7.22
C TYR A 295 -22.20 12.35 6.49
N SER A 296 -22.14 12.78 5.23
CA SER A 296 -23.30 12.97 4.36
C SER A 296 -24.08 11.66 4.17
N SER A 297 -23.38 10.53 4.02
CA SER A 297 -24.02 9.22 3.90
C SER A 297 -24.70 8.78 5.20
N ILE A 298 -24.06 8.99 6.36
CA ILE A 298 -24.65 8.69 7.66
C ILE A 298 -25.87 9.58 7.90
N LYS A 299 -25.76 10.89 7.66
CA LYS A 299 -26.85 11.85 7.83
C LYS A 299 -28.07 11.49 6.98
N PHE A 300 -27.87 10.97 5.77
CA PHE A 300 -28.97 10.56 4.91
C PHE A 300 -29.74 9.35 5.46
N HIS A 301 -29.05 8.41 6.11
CA HIS A 301 -29.65 7.16 6.62
C HIS A 301 -29.98 7.20 8.12
N SER A 302 -29.55 8.22 8.86
CA SER A 302 -29.66 8.29 10.32
C SER A 302 -31.12 8.32 10.80
N GLY A 303 -32.05 8.85 10.00
CA GLY A 303 -33.48 8.88 10.32
C GLY A 303 -34.16 7.51 10.47
N GLN A 304 -33.46 6.40 10.24
CA GLN A 304 -33.97 5.04 10.49
C GLN A 304 -33.52 4.48 11.85
N CYS A 305 -32.58 5.13 12.54
CA CYS A 305 -31.95 4.61 13.75
C CYS A 305 -32.83 4.86 14.98
N LYS A 306 -33.13 3.81 15.75
CA LYS A 306 -34.00 3.94 16.93
C LYS A 306 -33.23 4.11 18.24
N ASN A 307 -31.94 3.75 18.25
CA ASN A 307 -31.07 3.80 19.41
C ASN A 307 -29.61 4.05 18.99
N VAL A 308 -28.74 4.28 19.98
CA VAL A 308 -27.31 4.50 19.77
C VAL A 308 -26.59 3.34 19.06
N TYR A 309 -27.05 2.10 19.24
CA TYR A 309 -26.41 0.92 18.65
C TYR A 309 -26.77 0.75 17.17
N ASP A 310 -28.00 1.11 16.78
CA ASP A 310 -28.41 1.21 15.38
C ASP A 310 -27.55 2.26 14.67
N LEU A 311 -27.37 3.43 15.29
CA LEU A 311 -26.53 4.49 14.73
C LEU A 311 -25.05 4.08 14.68
N ASN A 312 -24.50 3.47 15.72
CA ASN A 312 -23.12 2.96 15.70
C ASN A 312 -22.93 1.94 14.57
N SER A 313 -23.88 1.01 14.41
CA SER A 313 -23.84 0.03 13.32
C SER A 313 -23.95 0.69 11.94
N LEU A 314 -24.73 1.76 11.82
CA LEU A 314 -24.85 2.55 10.59
C LEU A 314 -23.54 3.28 10.27
N ILE A 315 -22.93 3.93 11.25
CA ILE A 315 -21.65 4.63 11.09
C ILE A 315 -20.58 3.64 10.60
N VAL A 316 -20.48 2.48 11.24
CA VAL A 316 -19.50 1.43 10.89
C VAL A 316 -19.79 0.83 9.51
N GLU A 317 -21.05 0.52 9.21
CA GLU A 317 -21.44 0.02 7.89
C GLU A 317 -21.08 1.02 6.80
N GLN A 318 -21.46 2.29 6.94
CA GLN A 318 -21.15 3.34 5.98
C GLN A 318 -19.65 3.58 5.84
N ALA A 319 -18.87 3.53 6.92
CA ALA A 319 -17.42 3.68 6.85
C ALA A 319 -16.76 2.56 6.02
N MET A 320 -17.29 1.33 6.08
CA MET A 320 -16.75 0.20 5.32
C MET A 320 -17.25 0.16 3.87
N THR A 321 -18.48 0.61 3.61
CA THR A 321 -19.17 0.35 2.33
C THR A 321 -19.34 1.57 1.44
N SER A 322 -19.38 2.79 2.01
CA SER A 322 -19.76 3.99 1.26
C SER A 322 -18.87 4.28 0.06
N LEU A 323 -17.55 4.12 0.17
CA LEU A 323 -16.63 4.31 -0.96
C LEU A 323 -16.93 3.38 -2.13
N PHE A 324 -17.33 2.15 -1.82
CA PHE A 324 -17.68 1.12 -2.80
C PHE A 324 -19.16 1.14 -3.18
N GLY A 325 -19.96 2.07 -2.66
CA GLY A 325 -21.36 2.24 -3.01
C GLY A 325 -21.53 2.71 -4.45
N LEU A 326 -22.68 2.42 -5.06
CA LEU A 326 -22.97 2.75 -6.46
C LEU A 326 -22.77 4.24 -6.81
N GLU A 327 -23.07 5.14 -5.89
CA GLU A 327 -22.90 6.58 -6.11
C GLU A 327 -21.44 6.98 -6.16
N ASN A 328 -20.63 6.50 -5.21
CA ASN A 328 -19.20 6.82 -5.15
C ASN A 328 -18.39 6.06 -6.21
N ARG A 329 -18.84 4.87 -6.65
CA ARG A 329 -18.25 4.18 -7.81
C ARG A 329 -18.43 4.96 -9.12
N LYS A 330 -19.50 5.74 -9.27
CA LYS A 330 -19.67 6.63 -10.44
C LYS A 330 -18.64 7.75 -10.45
N PHE A 331 -18.30 8.27 -9.26
CA PHE A 331 -17.26 9.28 -9.09
C PHE A 331 -15.86 8.69 -9.32
N GLY A 332 -15.56 7.57 -8.67
CA GLY A 332 -14.28 6.87 -8.83
C GLY A 332 -14.41 5.42 -8.39
N ASP A 333 -14.36 4.50 -9.36
CA ASP A 333 -14.36 3.06 -9.09
C ASP A 333 -12.94 2.58 -8.74
N LEU A 334 -12.61 2.63 -7.44
CA LEU A 334 -11.32 2.18 -6.91
C LEU A 334 -10.94 0.78 -7.43
N LEU A 335 -11.85 -0.19 -7.30
CA LEU A 335 -11.59 -1.57 -7.73
C LEU A 335 -11.53 -1.68 -9.25
N GLY A 336 -12.34 -0.90 -9.97
CA GLY A 336 -12.28 -0.77 -11.42
C GLY A 336 -10.92 -0.28 -11.92
N ILE A 337 -10.33 0.72 -11.25
CA ILE A 337 -9.01 1.27 -11.62
C ILE A 337 -7.91 0.21 -11.46
N TYR A 338 -7.86 -0.50 -10.33
CA TYR A 338 -6.87 -1.57 -10.16
C TYR A 338 -7.08 -2.71 -11.17
N ARG A 339 -8.34 -3.11 -11.42
CA ARG A 339 -8.67 -4.14 -12.40
C ARG A 339 -8.19 -3.74 -13.80
N TRP A 340 -8.40 -2.48 -14.17
CA TRP A 340 -7.92 -1.92 -15.43
C TRP A 340 -6.39 -1.91 -15.50
N ALA A 341 -5.72 -1.41 -14.47
CA ALA A 341 -4.25 -1.33 -14.42
C ALA A 341 -3.59 -2.71 -14.58
N ILE A 342 -4.10 -3.74 -13.88
CA ILE A 342 -3.60 -5.12 -13.99
C ILE A 342 -3.90 -5.69 -15.38
N GLY A 343 -5.11 -5.48 -15.90
CA GLY A 343 -5.50 -5.95 -17.22
C GLY A 343 -4.59 -5.38 -18.33
N ASN A 344 -4.31 -4.08 -18.26
CA ASN A 344 -3.41 -3.40 -19.20
C ASN A 344 -1.97 -3.95 -19.12
N LYS A 345 -1.44 -4.12 -17.91
CA LYS A 345 -0.09 -4.67 -17.69
C LYS A 345 0.04 -6.13 -18.14
N SER A 346 -1.00 -6.94 -17.91
CA SER A 346 -1.08 -8.33 -18.38
C SER A 346 -1.12 -8.43 -19.90
N ALA A 347 -1.86 -7.54 -20.57
CA ALA A 347 -1.85 -7.44 -22.03
C ALA A 347 -0.45 -7.10 -22.56
N ARG A 348 0.24 -6.13 -21.96
CA ARG A 348 1.63 -5.77 -22.31
C ARG A 348 2.61 -6.92 -22.10
N GLN A 349 2.49 -7.66 -21.00
CA GLN A 349 3.28 -8.87 -20.75
C GLN A 349 3.13 -9.87 -21.89
N THR A 350 1.90 -10.08 -22.37
CA THR A 350 1.62 -10.99 -23.49
C THR A 350 2.26 -10.50 -24.78
N ILE A 351 2.21 -9.19 -25.07
CA ILE A 351 2.87 -8.58 -26.24
C ILE A 351 4.38 -8.82 -26.19
N TYR A 352 5.04 -8.53 -25.06
CA TYR A 352 6.49 -8.74 -24.91
C TYR A 352 6.90 -10.20 -25.07
N PHE A 353 6.06 -11.13 -24.62
CA PHE A 353 6.29 -12.56 -24.83
C PHE A 353 6.20 -12.95 -26.31
N GLN A 354 5.20 -12.43 -27.03
CA GLN A 354 5.04 -12.68 -28.46
C GLN A 354 6.18 -12.08 -29.29
N ASP A 355 6.60 -10.87 -28.96
CA ASP A 355 7.72 -10.20 -29.64
C ASP A 355 9.02 -10.98 -29.45
N PHE A 356 9.30 -11.43 -28.22
CA PHE A 356 10.45 -12.31 -27.95
C PHE A 356 10.40 -13.62 -28.75
N HIS A 357 9.23 -14.25 -28.84
CA HIS A 357 9.09 -15.48 -29.63
C HIS A 357 9.35 -15.22 -31.13
N ARG A 358 8.87 -14.10 -31.68
CA ARG A 358 9.12 -13.72 -33.08
C ARG A 358 10.61 -13.49 -33.34
N GLU A 359 11.28 -12.73 -32.47
CA GLU A 359 12.72 -12.48 -32.54
C GLU A 359 13.54 -13.77 -32.52
N GLN A 360 13.10 -14.79 -31.76
CA GLN A 360 13.77 -16.08 -31.72
C GLN A 360 13.53 -16.92 -32.99
N SER A 361 12.37 -16.79 -33.63
CA SER A 361 12.06 -17.50 -34.87
C SER A 361 12.76 -16.93 -36.10
N ASP A 362 13.04 -15.63 -36.12
CA ASP A 362 13.79 -14.96 -37.19
C ASP A 362 15.30 -15.15 -36.99
N ILE A 363 15.80 -16.35 -37.30
CA ILE A 363 17.21 -16.82 -37.17
C ILE A 363 18.20 -16.08 -38.12
N SER A 364 17.86 -14.90 -38.63
CA SER A 364 18.67 -14.16 -39.58
C SER A 364 18.89 -12.73 -39.15
N LEU A 365 20.16 -12.45 -38.80
CA LEU A 365 20.82 -11.15 -38.72
C LEU A 365 20.61 -10.34 -37.43
N SER A 366 21.58 -10.51 -36.53
CA SER A 366 22.28 -9.42 -35.87
C SER A 366 21.45 -8.21 -35.41
N SER A 367 21.04 -8.22 -34.15
CA SER A 367 21.45 -7.16 -33.23
C SER A 367 21.36 -7.66 -31.79
N PRO A 368 22.38 -7.42 -30.94
CA PRO A 368 22.23 -7.52 -29.51
C PRO A 368 21.42 -6.29 -29.05
N ALA A 369 20.12 -6.24 -29.37
CA ALA A 369 19.22 -5.22 -28.83
C ALA A 369 18.78 -5.63 -27.42
N TYR A 370 19.75 -5.98 -26.57
CA TYR A 370 19.60 -6.19 -25.13
C TYR A 370 19.51 -4.82 -24.44
N ASN A 371 18.61 -3.94 -24.90
CA ASN A 371 18.60 -2.55 -24.42
C ASN A 371 17.21 -1.93 -24.21
N ASP A 372 16.15 -2.73 -24.22
CA ASP A 372 14.87 -2.25 -23.72
C ASP A 372 14.71 -2.72 -22.27
N ARG A 373 14.91 -1.80 -21.32
CA ARG A 373 14.53 -1.99 -19.90
C ARG A 373 13.00 -2.01 -19.71
N LYS A 374 12.23 -2.24 -20.79
CA LYS A 374 10.77 -2.09 -20.81
C LYS A 374 10.09 -3.22 -20.03
N GLU A 375 10.59 -4.45 -20.16
CA GLU A 375 10.12 -5.59 -19.37
C GLU A 375 10.46 -5.42 -17.89
N LEU A 376 11.67 -4.93 -17.58
CA LEU A 376 12.06 -4.63 -16.20
C LEU A 376 11.18 -3.52 -15.61
N LYS A 377 10.91 -2.44 -16.36
CA LYS A 377 9.96 -1.39 -15.96
C LYS A 377 8.61 -2.04 -15.64
N LEU A 378 8.08 -2.85 -16.55
CA LEU A 378 6.78 -3.51 -16.37
C LEU A 378 6.77 -4.47 -15.15
N VAL A 379 7.86 -5.17 -14.86
CA VAL A 379 7.99 -6.01 -13.65
C VAL A 379 7.85 -5.18 -12.39
N LEU A 380 8.57 -4.05 -12.32
CA LEU A 380 8.53 -3.13 -11.18
C LEU A 380 7.11 -2.56 -11.03
N GLU A 381 6.54 -2.05 -12.11
CA GLU A 381 5.21 -1.44 -12.01
C GLU A 381 4.08 -2.45 -11.68
N VAL A 382 4.25 -3.76 -11.97
CA VAL A 382 3.30 -4.80 -11.52
C VAL A 382 3.54 -5.14 -10.04
N ALA A 383 4.79 -5.09 -9.58
CA ALA A 383 5.11 -5.25 -8.16
C ALA A 383 4.48 -4.13 -7.31
N ASP A 384 4.52 -2.89 -7.79
CA ASP A 384 3.91 -1.74 -7.09
C ASP A 384 2.39 -1.92 -6.96
N VAL A 385 1.70 -2.29 -8.05
CA VAL A 385 0.28 -2.62 -8.03
C VAL A 385 -0.03 -3.75 -7.06
N LEU A 386 0.81 -4.81 -7.05
CA LEU A 386 0.64 -5.94 -6.15
C LEU A 386 0.78 -5.53 -4.68
N ASP A 387 1.74 -4.67 -4.36
CA ASP A 387 1.95 -4.14 -3.03
C ASP A 387 0.76 -3.27 -2.58
N GLU A 388 0.26 -2.39 -3.44
CA GLU A 388 -0.95 -1.61 -3.14
C GLU A 388 -2.19 -2.47 -2.90
N LEU A 389 -2.40 -3.52 -3.71
CA LEU A 389 -3.47 -4.49 -3.49
C LEU A 389 -3.30 -5.23 -2.15
N ASN A 390 -2.06 -5.54 -1.77
CA ASN A 390 -1.78 -6.11 -0.45
C ASN A 390 -2.14 -5.14 0.67
N MET A 391 -1.81 -3.84 0.52
CA MET A 391 -2.15 -2.81 1.51
C MET A 391 -3.67 -2.69 1.68
N LEU A 392 -4.42 -2.62 0.58
CA LEU A 392 -5.90 -2.59 0.61
C LEU A 392 -6.47 -3.87 1.25
N TYR A 393 -5.93 -5.03 0.90
CA TYR A 393 -6.38 -6.30 1.50
C TYR A 393 -6.16 -6.32 3.01
N ARG A 394 -4.99 -5.86 3.50
CA ARG A 394 -4.71 -5.74 4.94
C ARG A 394 -5.66 -4.79 5.65
N LEU A 395 -6.01 -3.68 5.03
CA LEU A 395 -7.02 -2.77 5.58
C LEU A 395 -8.37 -3.48 5.76
N MET A 396 -8.83 -4.20 4.74
CA MET A 396 -10.10 -4.94 4.81
C MET A 396 -10.08 -6.06 5.87
N GLU A 397 -8.94 -6.75 6.05
CA GLU A 397 -8.75 -7.70 7.16
C GLU A 397 -8.94 -7.01 8.52
N LYS A 398 -8.34 -5.82 8.72
CA LYS A 398 -8.53 -5.04 9.94
C LYS A 398 -9.97 -4.58 10.15
N GLN A 399 -10.66 -4.18 9.09
CA GLN A 399 -12.09 -3.88 9.17
C GLN A 399 -12.91 -5.11 9.58
N GLN A 400 -12.57 -6.29 9.06
CA GLN A 400 -13.26 -7.54 9.38
C GLN A 400 -13.06 -7.95 10.85
N GLU A 401 -11.85 -7.81 11.38
CA GLU A 401 -11.52 -8.04 12.80
C GLU A 401 -12.37 -7.13 13.72
N VAL A 402 -12.40 -5.82 13.43
CA VAL A 402 -13.17 -4.84 14.22
C VAL A 402 -14.68 -5.09 14.10
N LEU A 403 -15.18 -5.42 12.90
CA LEU A 403 -16.59 -5.75 12.68
C LEU A 403 -17.01 -7.03 13.41
N GLY A 404 -16.14 -8.04 13.46
CA GLY A 404 -16.37 -9.27 14.23
C GLY A 404 -16.45 -9.01 15.74
N SER A 405 -15.60 -8.11 16.24
CA SER A 405 -15.61 -7.65 17.63
C SER A 405 -16.86 -6.83 17.95
N LEU A 406 -17.27 -5.91 17.07
CA LEU A 406 -18.52 -5.17 17.18
C LEU A 406 -19.74 -6.08 17.20
N ARG A 407 -19.79 -7.07 16.31
CA ARG A 407 -20.88 -8.06 16.27
C ARG A 407 -21.00 -8.81 17.61
N SER A 408 -19.86 -9.19 18.18
CA SER A 408 -19.81 -9.87 19.48
C SER A 408 -20.28 -8.96 20.62
N ALA A 409 -19.85 -7.69 20.60
CA ALA A 409 -20.29 -6.69 21.56
C ALA A 409 -21.80 -6.41 21.48
N LEU A 410 -22.33 -6.20 20.26
CA LEU A 410 -23.75 -5.95 20.02
C LEU A 410 -24.62 -7.13 20.43
N HIS A 411 -24.16 -8.37 20.24
CA HIS A 411 -24.90 -9.53 20.71
C HIS A 411 -25.04 -9.56 22.25
N ASN A 412 -24.01 -9.12 22.98
CA ASN A 412 -24.08 -9.06 24.44
C ASN A 412 -24.99 -7.93 24.94
N LEU A 413 -25.07 -6.83 24.19
CA LEU A 413 -25.89 -5.66 24.54
C LEU A 413 -27.36 -5.81 24.12
N ILE A 414 -27.61 -6.41 22.95
CA ILE A 414 -28.94 -6.57 22.36
C ILE A 414 -29.06 -7.98 21.77
N PRO A 415 -29.17 -9.02 22.62
CA PRO A 415 -29.36 -10.37 22.12
C PRO A 415 -30.63 -10.45 21.27
N GLY A 416 -30.55 -11.13 20.13
CA GLY A 416 -31.71 -11.56 19.35
C GLY A 416 -32.61 -12.45 20.19
N ALA A 417 -33.84 -12.66 19.71
CA ALA A 417 -34.67 -13.71 20.29
C ALA A 417 -33.87 -15.01 20.22
N GLU A 418 -33.55 -15.61 21.37
CA GLU A 418 -32.94 -16.93 21.41
C GLU A 418 -33.82 -17.86 20.58
N ASP A 419 -33.28 -18.44 19.52
CA ASP A 419 -33.85 -19.67 19.03
C ASP A 419 -33.70 -20.67 20.20
N ARG A 420 -34.82 -21.06 20.81
CA ARG A 420 -34.86 -22.00 21.93
C ARG A 420 -34.53 -23.42 21.44
N THR A 421 -33.42 -23.64 20.75
CA THR A 421 -32.92 -24.95 20.32
C THR A 421 -31.42 -24.75 20.03
N VAL A 422 -30.40 -25.51 20.47
CA VAL A 422 -30.22 -26.76 21.20
C VAL A 422 -28.90 -26.55 21.96
N ARG A 423 -28.85 -26.73 23.29
CA ARG A 423 -27.55 -27.01 23.92
C ARG A 423 -27.09 -28.35 23.34
N PRO A 424 -25.91 -28.50 22.71
CA PRO A 424 -25.45 -29.80 22.25
C PRO A 424 -25.22 -30.68 23.49
N ASN A 425 -26.23 -31.44 23.88
CA ASN A 425 -26.11 -32.48 24.89
C ASN A 425 -25.51 -33.69 24.18
N VAL A 426 -24.22 -33.93 24.39
CA VAL A 426 -23.59 -35.21 24.02
C VAL A 426 -23.81 -36.15 25.18
N LEU A 427 -24.69 -37.14 25.01
CA LEU A 427 -24.85 -38.23 25.97
C LEU A 427 -23.96 -39.38 25.51
N VAL A 428 -22.91 -39.68 26.27
CA VAL A 428 -22.04 -40.84 26.03
C VAL A 428 -22.63 -42.03 26.79
N HIS A 429 -23.07 -43.05 26.06
CA HIS A 429 -23.51 -44.30 26.67
C HIS A 429 -22.44 -45.37 26.44
N GLN A 430 -21.80 -45.83 27.52
CA GLN A 430 -20.82 -46.92 27.45
C GLN A 430 -21.55 -48.25 27.61
N ARG A 431 -21.63 -49.04 26.54
CA ARG A 431 -22.16 -50.40 26.60
C ARG A 431 -21.04 -51.35 27.04
N GLY A 432 -21.37 -52.34 27.86
CA GLY A 432 -20.41 -53.25 28.52
C GLY A 432 -19.47 -54.06 27.63
N ASP A 433 -19.60 -53.97 26.30
CA ASP A 433 -18.82 -54.72 25.31
C ASP A 433 -17.72 -53.86 24.64
N GLY A 434 -17.42 -52.68 25.18
CA GLY A 434 -16.34 -51.81 24.68
C GLY A 434 -16.72 -50.91 23.49
N HIS A 435 -17.99 -50.92 23.07
CA HIS A 435 -18.53 -50.04 22.02
C HIS A 435 -19.15 -48.77 22.64
N MET A 436 -18.77 -47.59 22.15
CA MET A 436 -19.34 -46.29 22.54
C MET A 436 -20.41 -45.87 21.53
N ASP A 437 -21.64 -45.65 22.00
CA ASP A 437 -22.70 -44.99 21.22
C ASP A 437 -22.74 -43.50 21.59
N LEU A 438 -22.66 -42.64 20.58
CA LEU A 438 -22.78 -41.19 20.69
C LEU A 438 -24.10 -40.77 20.05
N GLN A 439 -25.03 -40.24 20.87
CA GLN A 439 -26.23 -39.56 20.39
C GLN A 439 -26.12 -38.07 20.71
N GLY A 440 -26.24 -37.24 19.67
CA GLY A 440 -26.26 -35.79 19.76
C GLY A 440 -26.92 -35.17 18.53
N SER A 441 -27.46 -33.96 18.69
CA SER A 441 -27.97 -33.13 17.58
C SER A 441 -26.95 -32.02 17.32
N GLY A 442 -26.28 -32.04 16.16
CA GLY A 442 -25.27 -31.05 15.75
C GLY A 442 -24.45 -31.50 14.53
N SER A 443 -23.91 -30.54 13.76
CA SER A 443 -22.92 -30.81 12.69
C SER A 443 -21.56 -31.11 13.30
N PHE A 444 -20.82 -32.04 12.71
CA PHE A 444 -19.62 -32.56 13.31
C PHE A 444 -18.60 -32.92 12.23
N SER A 445 -17.34 -32.50 12.40
CA SER A 445 -16.26 -32.87 11.47
C SER A 445 -15.38 -33.95 12.09
N VAL A 446 -15.20 -35.04 11.35
CA VAL A 446 -14.39 -36.18 11.76
C VAL A 446 -13.05 -36.09 11.03
N THR A 447 -11.97 -35.98 11.80
CA THR A 447 -10.60 -36.00 11.26
C THR A 447 -9.84 -37.15 11.87
N GLN A 448 -9.18 -37.95 11.04
CA GLN A 448 -8.37 -39.07 11.47
C GLN A 448 -6.90 -38.68 11.32
N ASP A 449 -6.20 -38.57 12.45
CA ASP A 449 -4.76 -38.33 12.44
C ASP A 449 -4.02 -39.64 12.16
N GLY A 450 -2.78 -39.55 11.67
CA GLY A 450 -1.95 -40.67 11.21
C GLY A 450 -1.67 -41.76 12.25
N ASP A 451 -2.00 -41.54 13.52
CA ASP A 451 -1.81 -42.47 14.64
C ASP A 451 -3.09 -43.30 14.97
N GLY A 452 -4.10 -43.27 14.10
CA GLY A 452 -5.31 -44.09 14.24
C GLY A 452 -6.35 -43.57 15.23
N PHE A 453 -6.13 -42.40 15.84
CA PHE A 453 -7.12 -41.71 16.67
C PHE A 453 -8.10 -40.90 15.81
N VAL A 454 -9.39 -41.14 16.03
CA VAL A 454 -10.47 -40.35 15.42
C VAL A 454 -10.73 -39.14 16.30
N ARG A 455 -10.27 -37.97 15.86
CA ARG A 455 -10.61 -36.71 16.50
C ARG A 455 -11.97 -36.27 16.04
N LEU A 456 -12.83 -36.16 17.03
CA LEU A 456 -14.11 -35.58 16.86
C LEU A 456 -13.99 -34.05 17.12
N ASN A 457 -14.06 -33.20 16.08
CA ASN A 457 -14.26 -31.75 16.23
C ASN A 457 -15.73 -31.35 16.06
N ALA A 458 -16.33 -30.85 17.14
CA ALA A 458 -17.64 -30.20 17.05
C ALA A 458 -17.49 -29.04 16.09
N ASP A 459 -18.21 -29.11 14.97
CA ASP A 459 -18.31 -27.98 14.07
C ASP A 459 -19.08 -26.92 14.87
N HIS A 460 -18.34 -26.05 15.56
CA HIS A 460 -18.83 -24.73 15.92
C HIS A 460 -19.01 -23.97 14.60
N GLY A 461 -19.89 -24.49 13.73
CA GLY A 461 -20.52 -23.68 12.72
C GLY A 461 -20.96 -22.43 13.44
N ASN A 462 -20.65 -21.27 12.84
CA ASN A 462 -21.12 -19.98 13.31
C ASN A 462 -22.64 -20.09 13.55
N HIS A 463 -23.06 -20.51 14.74
CA HIS A 463 -24.37 -20.23 15.26
C HIS A 463 -24.34 -18.71 15.34
N THR A 464 -24.85 -18.08 14.29
CA THR A 464 -24.88 -16.64 14.16
C THR A 464 -25.80 -16.16 15.27
N LYS A 465 -25.17 -15.88 16.41
CA LYS A 465 -25.62 -15.01 17.48
C LYS A 465 -26.39 -13.86 16.84
N GLU A 466 -27.71 -14.01 16.75
CA GLU A 466 -28.53 -13.11 15.96
C GLU A 466 -28.66 -11.80 16.75
N ILE A 467 -28.37 -10.67 16.11
CA ILE A 467 -28.52 -9.36 16.71
C ILE A 467 -29.89 -8.83 16.28
N ARG A 468 -30.69 -8.34 17.24
CA ARG A 468 -32.02 -7.80 16.96
C ARG A 468 -31.94 -6.45 16.25
N GLY A 469 -32.98 -6.12 15.46
CA GLY A 469 -33.21 -4.76 14.99
C GLY A 469 -32.37 -4.33 13.78
N LEU A 470 -32.21 -3.02 13.61
CA LEU A 470 -31.51 -2.43 12.48
C LEU A 470 -29.99 -2.67 12.60
N ALA A 471 -29.44 -2.57 13.81
CA ALA A 471 -28.03 -2.88 14.11
C ALA A 471 -27.58 -4.24 13.56
N GLY A 472 -28.36 -5.30 13.78
CA GLY A 472 -28.07 -6.63 13.25
C GLY A 472 -28.13 -6.71 11.72
N LYS A 473 -29.10 -6.05 11.09
CA LYS A 473 -29.22 -5.99 9.62
C LYS A 473 -28.03 -5.27 9.00
N LEU A 474 -27.64 -4.12 9.56
CA LEU A 474 -26.51 -3.32 9.09
C LEU A 474 -25.18 -4.08 9.27
N THR A 475 -24.97 -4.71 10.42
CA THR A 475 -23.77 -5.53 10.66
C THR A 475 -23.69 -6.70 9.66
N LYS A 476 -24.80 -7.43 9.43
CA LYS A 476 -24.87 -8.50 8.43
C LYS A 476 -24.64 -7.96 7.00
N LYS A 477 -25.13 -6.76 6.68
CA LYS A 477 -24.87 -6.10 5.39
C LYS A 477 -23.39 -5.78 5.22
N ALA A 478 -22.78 -5.10 6.19
CA ALA A 478 -21.35 -4.76 6.20
C ALA A 478 -20.48 -6.01 6.02
N MET A 479 -20.77 -7.10 6.74
CA MET A 479 -20.00 -8.36 6.62
C MET A 479 -20.06 -8.96 5.21
N ARG A 480 -21.23 -8.93 4.56
CA ARG A 480 -21.39 -9.47 3.19
C ARG A 480 -20.67 -8.62 2.16
N GLU A 481 -20.81 -7.30 2.26
CA GLU A 481 -20.18 -6.37 1.32
C GLU A 481 -18.65 -6.40 1.48
N LEU A 482 -18.15 -6.37 2.71
CA LEU A 482 -16.72 -6.51 3.00
C LEU A 482 -16.17 -7.84 2.48
N GLY A 483 -16.88 -8.95 2.69
CA GLY A 483 -16.48 -10.26 2.15
C GLY A 483 -16.43 -10.30 0.62
N THR A 484 -17.32 -9.55 -0.05
CA THR A 484 -17.32 -9.42 -1.52
C THR A 484 -16.11 -8.61 -1.98
N ILE A 485 -15.82 -7.48 -1.34
CA ILE A 485 -14.65 -6.64 -1.62
C ILE A 485 -13.35 -7.41 -1.42
N MET A 486 -13.22 -8.14 -0.30
CA MET A 486 -12.04 -8.99 -0.03
C MET A 486 -11.87 -10.09 -1.08
N LYS A 487 -12.96 -10.69 -1.57
CA LYS A 487 -12.91 -11.68 -2.65
C LYS A 487 -12.43 -11.06 -3.96
N GLU A 488 -12.93 -9.88 -4.32
CA GLU A 488 -12.48 -9.15 -5.51
C GLU A 488 -11.00 -8.75 -5.42
N LEU A 489 -10.57 -8.19 -4.29
CA LEU A 489 -9.17 -7.85 -4.03
C LEU A 489 -8.26 -9.09 -4.06
N GLY A 490 -8.72 -10.21 -3.49
CA GLY A 490 -8.00 -11.48 -3.53
C GLY A 490 -7.80 -12.01 -4.95
N GLY A 491 -8.82 -11.87 -5.81
CA GLY A 491 -8.72 -12.19 -7.24
C GLY A 491 -7.68 -11.33 -7.95
N MET A 492 -7.80 -10.01 -7.83
CA MET A 492 -6.86 -9.06 -8.45
C MET A 492 -5.41 -9.26 -7.97
N LYS A 493 -5.21 -9.55 -6.68
CA LYS A 493 -3.90 -9.90 -6.13
C LYS A 493 -3.33 -11.17 -6.76
N SER A 494 -4.15 -12.20 -6.96
CA SER A 494 -3.73 -13.42 -7.64
C SER A 494 -3.34 -13.15 -9.10
N ASP A 495 -4.12 -12.34 -9.81
CA ASP A 495 -3.88 -11.97 -11.21
C ASP A 495 -2.59 -11.14 -11.38
N ALA A 496 -2.36 -10.17 -10.48
CA ALA A 496 -1.13 -9.39 -10.43
C ALA A 496 0.09 -10.28 -10.13
N LYS A 497 -0.03 -11.18 -9.14
CA LYS A 497 1.04 -12.13 -8.81
C LYS A 497 1.37 -13.07 -9.98
N TYR A 498 0.35 -13.54 -10.70
CA TYR A 498 0.54 -14.35 -11.89
C TYR A 498 1.25 -13.58 -13.00
N THR A 499 0.80 -12.35 -13.31
CA THR A 499 1.44 -11.48 -14.29
C THR A 499 2.90 -11.20 -13.94
N HIS A 500 3.17 -10.87 -12.67
CA HIS A 500 4.53 -10.64 -12.17
C HIS A 500 5.42 -11.87 -12.37
N LYS A 501 4.92 -13.07 -12.05
CA LYS A 501 5.63 -14.32 -12.27
C LYS A 501 5.93 -14.55 -13.76
N MET A 502 4.95 -14.36 -14.64
CA MET A 502 5.14 -14.53 -16.09
C MET A 502 6.17 -13.56 -16.67
N LEU A 503 6.27 -12.34 -16.14
CA LEU A 503 7.31 -11.39 -16.53
C LEU A 503 8.71 -11.82 -16.08
N LEU A 504 8.84 -12.31 -14.84
CA LEU A 504 10.11 -12.86 -14.34
C LEU A 504 10.54 -14.09 -15.15
N ASP A 505 9.60 -14.99 -15.45
CA ASP A 505 9.86 -16.17 -16.29
C ASP A 505 10.30 -15.76 -17.70
N LEU A 506 9.70 -14.70 -18.29
CA LEU A 506 10.13 -14.14 -19.58
C LEU A 506 11.57 -13.59 -19.51
N LEU A 507 11.92 -12.85 -18.45
CA LEU A 507 13.29 -12.33 -18.27
C LEU A 507 14.32 -13.45 -18.14
N ASP A 508 14.01 -14.51 -17.39
CA ASP A 508 14.86 -15.70 -17.26
C ASP A 508 15.03 -16.42 -18.61
N LEU A 509 13.96 -16.57 -19.39
CA LEU A 509 14.02 -17.14 -20.74
C LEU A 509 14.88 -16.30 -21.69
N LYS A 510 14.76 -14.97 -21.65
CA LYS A 510 15.59 -14.06 -22.45
C LYS A 510 17.08 -14.22 -22.07
N GLN A 511 17.39 -14.27 -20.78
CA GLN A 511 18.76 -14.46 -20.30
C GLN A 511 19.34 -15.81 -20.74
N LYS A 512 18.57 -16.89 -20.62
CA LYS A 512 18.98 -18.23 -21.08
C LYS A 512 19.22 -18.28 -22.59
N SER A 513 18.34 -17.65 -23.37
CA SER A 513 18.49 -17.56 -24.83
C SER A 513 19.77 -16.80 -25.22
N ALA A 514 20.06 -15.68 -24.55
CA ALA A 514 21.29 -14.90 -24.78
C ALA A 514 22.55 -15.73 -24.51
N ASN A 515 22.58 -16.45 -23.38
CA ASN A 515 23.69 -17.33 -23.03
C ASN A 515 23.89 -18.45 -24.08
N LEU A 516 22.81 -19.03 -24.60
CA LEU A 516 22.88 -20.06 -25.65
C LEU A 516 23.45 -19.51 -26.96
N VAL A 517 23.07 -18.28 -27.35
CA VAL A 517 23.61 -17.62 -28.55
C VAL A 517 25.11 -17.38 -28.40
N GLU A 518 25.56 -16.90 -27.24
CA GLU A 518 26.97 -16.68 -26.94
C GLU A 518 27.77 -18.00 -27.03
N VAL A 519 27.30 -19.06 -26.36
CA VAL A 519 27.92 -20.40 -26.42
C VAL A 519 27.97 -20.91 -27.85
N ARG A 520 26.89 -20.76 -28.64
CA ARG A 520 26.87 -21.19 -30.04
C ARG A 520 27.85 -20.40 -30.90
N SER A 521 27.97 -19.09 -30.69
CA SER A 521 28.97 -18.26 -31.38
C SER A 521 30.40 -18.72 -31.04
N SER A 522 30.68 -18.93 -29.76
CA SER A 522 31.96 -19.44 -29.26
C SER A 522 32.31 -20.82 -29.85
N THR A 523 31.34 -21.75 -29.96
CA THR A 523 31.57 -23.06 -30.59
C THR A 523 31.90 -22.96 -32.08
N LYS A 524 31.26 -22.05 -32.82
CA LYS A 524 31.57 -21.80 -34.24
C LYS A 524 32.98 -21.24 -34.38
N GLN A 525 33.36 -20.28 -33.53
CA GLN A 525 34.72 -19.75 -33.51
C GLN A 525 35.75 -20.83 -33.16
N GLY A 526 35.48 -21.67 -32.16
CA GLY A 526 36.33 -22.79 -31.79
C GLY A 526 36.55 -23.80 -32.92
N ARG A 527 35.50 -24.10 -33.71
CA ARG A 527 35.61 -24.95 -34.90
C ARG A 527 36.48 -24.34 -36.00
N ALA A 528 36.35 -23.03 -36.23
CA ALA A 528 37.18 -22.33 -37.22
C ALA A 528 38.67 -22.37 -36.83
N VAL A 529 38.97 -22.14 -35.54
CA VAL A 529 40.33 -22.25 -35.01
C VAL A 529 40.86 -23.68 -35.12
N MET A 530 40.02 -24.70 -34.82
CA MET A 530 40.41 -26.12 -34.96
C MET A 530 40.75 -26.47 -36.41
N LEU A 531 39.94 -26.06 -37.39
CA LEU A 531 40.22 -26.31 -38.81
C LEU A 531 41.52 -25.64 -39.27
N PHE A 532 41.75 -24.38 -38.88
CA PHE A 532 43.01 -23.68 -39.16
C PHE A 532 44.21 -24.42 -38.56
N THR A 533 44.05 -24.94 -37.33
CA THR A 533 45.09 -25.72 -36.65
C THR A 533 45.38 -27.04 -37.38
N ILE A 534 44.36 -27.78 -37.82
CA ILE A 534 44.52 -29.03 -38.58
C ILE A 534 45.28 -28.77 -39.88
N PHE A 535 44.86 -27.77 -40.66
CA PHE A 535 45.55 -27.41 -41.91
C PHE A 535 47.01 -27.04 -41.65
N THR A 536 47.27 -26.25 -40.61
CA THR A 536 48.64 -25.85 -40.25
C THR A 536 49.50 -27.06 -39.86
N ILE A 537 48.99 -27.99 -39.05
CA ILE A 537 49.73 -29.19 -38.61
C ILE A 537 50.11 -30.10 -39.79
N ILE A 538 49.26 -30.20 -40.82
CA ILE A 538 49.51 -31.03 -42.01
C ILE A 538 50.46 -30.31 -42.97
N PHE A 539 50.17 -29.05 -43.31
CA PHE A 539 50.89 -28.33 -44.35
C PHE A 539 52.24 -27.80 -43.89
N LEU A 540 52.41 -27.43 -42.63
CA LEU A 540 53.69 -26.89 -42.14
C LEU A 540 54.87 -27.86 -42.33
N PRO A 541 54.80 -29.15 -41.91
CA PRO A 541 55.88 -30.09 -42.19
C PRO A 541 55.99 -30.45 -43.68
N LEU A 542 54.87 -30.52 -44.40
CA LEU A 542 54.88 -30.83 -45.84
C LEU A 542 55.57 -29.72 -46.64
N SER A 543 55.26 -28.45 -46.36
CA SER A 543 55.90 -27.28 -46.95
C SER A 543 57.39 -27.21 -46.62
N PHE A 544 57.80 -27.66 -45.43
CA PHE A 544 59.21 -27.80 -45.11
C PHE A 544 59.90 -28.81 -46.05
N PHE A 545 59.34 -30.02 -46.22
CA PHE A 545 59.94 -31.02 -47.09
C PHE A 545 59.94 -30.62 -48.56
N THR A 546 58.87 -30.00 -49.08
CA THR A 546 58.85 -29.51 -50.47
C THR A 546 59.89 -28.42 -50.69
N SER A 547 60.04 -27.51 -49.72
CA SER A 547 61.09 -26.50 -49.79
C SER A 547 62.48 -27.11 -49.67
N TYR A 548 62.67 -28.14 -48.85
CA TYR A 548 63.96 -28.82 -48.68
C TYR A 548 64.40 -29.53 -49.96
N PHE A 549 63.52 -30.33 -50.56
CA PHE A 549 63.81 -31.04 -51.82
C PHE A 549 63.81 -30.12 -53.05
N GLY A 550 63.24 -28.92 -52.95
CA GLY A 550 63.30 -27.90 -54.00
C GLY A 550 64.59 -27.06 -54.00
N GLN A 551 65.52 -27.30 -53.08
CA GLN A 551 66.80 -26.59 -53.03
C GLN A 551 67.74 -27.07 -54.13
N ASN A 552 68.42 -26.13 -54.78
CA ASN A 552 69.46 -26.40 -55.77
C ASN A 552 70.79 -26.76 -55.08
N VAL A 553 70.84 -27.90 -54.41
CA VAL A 553 72.09 -28.45 -53.87
C VAL A 553 72.69 -29.43 -54.88
N SER A 554 74.02 -29.46 -54.97
CA SER A 554 74.74 -30.31 -55.93
C SER A 554 74.36 -31.80 -55.81
N GLU A 555 74.06 -32.27 -54.61
CA GLU A 555 73.59 -33.64 -54.30
C GLU A 555 72.22 -34.00 -54.92
N ILE A 556 71.37 -33.00 -55.20
CA ILE A 556 70.02 -33.20 -55.76
C ILE A 556 69.99 -32.89 -57.26
N THR A 557 70.71 -31.87 -57.71
CA THR A 557 70.71 -31.44 -59.13
C THR A 557 71.74 -32.15 -59.99
N GLY A 558 72.80 -32.72 -59.40
CA GLY A 558 73.92 -33.33 -60.13
C GLY A 558 74.80 -32.33 -60.87
N ASP A 559 74.77 -31.06 -60.47
CA ASP A 559 75.59 -29.97 -61.03
C ASP A 559 76.63 -29.54 -59.99
N ASP A 560 77.90 -29.70 -60.33
CA ASP A 560 79.05 -29.40 -59.46
C ASP A 560 79.22 -27.88 -59.21
N GLN A 561 78.51 -27.01 -59.93
CA GLN A 561 78.50 -25.56 -59.68
C GLN A 561 77.55 -25.13 -58.53
N ASN A 562 76.70 -26.04 -58.04
CA ASN A 562 75.80 -25.75 -56.93
C ASN A 562 76.46 -26.03 -55.56
N PRO A 563 76.09 -25.30 -54.49
CA PRO A 563 76.63 -25.54 -53.15
C PRO A 563 76.26 -26.94 -52.63
N THR A 564 77.12 -27.52 -51.79
CA THR A 564 76.83 -28.81 -51.14
C THR A 564 75.77 -28.66 -50.05
N GLY A 565 75.08 -29.75 -49.70
CA GLY A 565 74.06 -29.72 -48.64
C GLY A 565 74.64 -29.31 -47.29
N ALA A 566 75.90 -29.66 -47.02
CA ALA A 566 76.63 -29.27 -45.81
C ALA A 566 76.84 -27.74 -45.72
N ASP A 567 77.20 -27.08 -46.83
CA ASP A 567 77.41 -25.63 -46.87
C ASP A 567 76.11 -24.86 -46.60
N LEU A 568 74.98 -25.38 -47.10
CA LEU A 568 73.67 -24.79 -46.89
C LEU A 568 73.23 -24.91 -45.42
N TRP A 569 73.39 -26.07 -44.80
CA TRP A 569 73.02 -26.28 -43.40
C TRP A 569 73.93 -25.54 -42.41
N MET A 570 75.20 -25.32 -42.77
CA MET A 570 76.14 -24.51 -41.98
C MET A 570 75.64 -23.06 -41.80
N ILE A 571 74.96 -22.49 -42.80
CA ILE A 571 74.40 -21.13 -42.75
C ILE A 571 72.92 -21.15 -42.32
N GLY A 572 72.11 -22.04 -42.89
CA GLY A 572 70.66 -22.09 -42.68
C GLY A 572 70.26 -22.61 -41.30
N GLY A 573 71.04 -23.51 -40.71
CA GLY A 573 70.78 -24.09 -39.38
C GLY A 573 70.75 -23.03 -38.27
N PRO A 574 71.82 -22.23 -38.08
CA PRO A 574 71.86 -21.19 -37.05
C PRO A 574 70.75 -20.13 -37.21
N ILE A 575 70.46 -19.71 -38.44
CA ILE A 575 69.39 -18.75 -38.72
C ILE A 575 68.03 -19.32 -38.32
N SER A 576 67.76 -20.59 -38.66
CA SER A 576 66.51 -21.27 -38.31
C SER A 576 66.32 -21.38 -36.80
N VAL A 577 67.39 -21.74 -36.07
CA VAL A 577 67.37 -21.79 -34.60
C VAL A 577 67.08 -20.42 -33.99
N ALA A 578 67.72 -19.35 -34.50
CA ALA A 578 67.49 -17.99 -34.02
C ALA A 578 66.04 -17.53 -34.25
N VAL A 579 65.46 -17.84 -35.42
CA VAL A 579 64.06 -17.52 -35.74
C VAL A 579 63.09 -18.31 -34.86
N ILE A 580 63.31 -19.61 -34.67
CA ILE A 580 62.45 -20.46 -33.83
C ILE A 580 62.48 -20.00 -32.38
N LEU A 581 63.67 -19.74 -31.81
CA LEU A 581 63.80 -19.25 -30.43
C LEU A 581 63.13 -17.88 -30.25
N SER A 582 63.28 -16.98 -31.23
CA SER A 582 62.62 -15.67 -31.22
C SER A 582 61.10 -15.82 -31.27
N ALA A 583 60.58 -16.70 -32.12
CA ALA A 583 59.14 -16.96 -32.22
C ALA A 583 58.57 -17.59 -30.93
N LEU A 584 59.29 -18.53 -30.32
CA LEU A 584 58.90 -19.14 -29.04
C LEU A 584 58.93 -18.13 -27.89
N LEU A 585 59.91 -17.23 -27.84
CA LEU A 585 59.96 -16.13 -26.86
C LEU A 585 58.76 -15.19 -27.00
N ILE A 586 58.41 -14.82 -28.24
CA ILE A 586 57.23 -13.98 -28.52
C ILE A 586 55.95 -14.73 -28.11
N ALA A 587 55.83 -16.01 -28.45
CA ALA A 587 54.67 -16.82 -28.09
C ALA A 587 54.51 -16.95 -26.56
N TYR A 588 55.61 -17.22 -25.84
CA TYR A 588 55.65 -17.26 -24.38
C TYR A 588 55.29 -15.91 -23.76
N TYR A 589 55.74 -14.81 -24.36
CA TYR A 589 55.38 -13.47 -23.90
C TYR A 589 53.90 -13.15 -24.07
N ILE A 590 53.28 -13.59 -25.18
CA ILE A 590 51.84 -13.39 -25.43
C ILE A 590 51.00 -14.27 -24.49
N SER A 591 51.45 -15.48 -24.16
CA SER A 591 50.69 -16.43 -23.33
C SER A 591 50.79 -16.18 -21.82
N ASN A 592 51.79 -15.43 -21.34
CA ASN A 592 51.96 -15.06 -19.92
C ASN A 592 51.77 -13.55 -19.69
N PRO A 593 50.53 -13.08 -19.46
CA PRO A 593 50.22 -11.65 -19.28
C PRO A 593 50.74 -11.02 -17.98
N GLU A 594 51.29 -11.80 -17.03
CA GLU A 594 51.78 -11.29 -15.73
C GLU A 594 53.29 -10.97 -15.67
N SER A 595 54.03 -11.05 -16.78
CA SER A 595 55.44 -10.66 -16.77
C SER A 595 55.59 -9.13 -16.58
N ARG A 596 56.48 -8.71 -15.64
CA ARG A 596 56.66 -7.31 -15.15
C ARG A 596 56.85 -6.23 -16.24
N LEU A 597 57.07 -6.59 -17.50
CA LEU A 597 57.26 -5.68 -18.63
C LEU A 597 55.94 -5.27 -19.33
N TRP A 598 54.82 -5.97 -19.12
CA TRP A 598 53.52 -5.60 -19.75
C TRP A 598 52.98 -4.25 -19.25
N HIS A 599 53.43 -3.79 -18.07
CA HIS A 599 53.09 -2.46 -17.54
C HIS A 599 53.71 -1.30 -18.34
N LEU A 600 54.75 -1.52 -19.15
CA LEU A 600 55.35 -0.47 -19.98
C LEU A 600 54.49 -0.10 -21.20
N ARG A 601 53.56 -0.97 -21.63
CA ARG A 601 52.65 -0.70 -22.76
C ARG A 601 51.46 0.19 -22.39
N ARG A 602 51.31 0.57 -21.11
CA ARG A 602 50.32 1.54 -20.65
C ARG A 602 50.64 2.98 -21.09
N TRP A 603 51.83 3.23 -21.67
CA TRP A 603 52.31 4.55 -22.07
C TRP A 603 52.00 4.94 -23.54
N TRP A 604 51.40 4.05 -24.34
CA TRP A 604 51.13 4.27 -25.78
C TRP A 604 49.64 4.25 -26.19
N ARG A 605 48.72 4.57 -25.27
CA ARG A 605 47.37 5.00 -25.69
C ARG A 605 47.37 6.51 -25.94
N PRO A 606 46.95 7.00 -27.12
CA PRO A 606 46.66 8.41 -27.29
C PRO A 606 45.57 8.84 -26.29
N ARG A 607 45.80 9.94 -25.57
CA ARG A 607 44.71 10.66 -24.89
C ARG A 607 43.75 11.13 -25.98
N VAL A 608 42.53 10.64 -25.95
CA VAL A 608 41.42 11.36 -26.58
C VAL A 608 41.00 12.41 -25.57
N ASP A 609 41.58 13.60 -25.69
CA ASP A 609 41.06 14.80 -25.04
C ASP A 609 39.75 15.16 -25.75
N GLY A 610 38.65 15.12 -25.00
CA GLY A 610 37.33 15.55 -25.39
C GLY A 610 36.65 16.19 -24.18
N SER A 611 37.18 17.33 -23.75
CA SER A 611 36.60 18.16 -22.71
C SER A 611 35.66 19.21 -23.32
N SER A 612 34.38 19.13 -22.96
CA SER A 612 33.48 20.29 -22.82
C SER A 612 32.32 19.86 -21.93
N HIS A 613 32.46 20.08 -20.61
CA HIS A 613 31.81 21.17 -19.88
C HIS A 613 30.31 20.94 -19.62
N GLN A 614 29.99 20.44 -18.43
CA GLN A 614 28.82 20.88 -17.67
C GLN A 614 29.34 21.42 -16.33
N MET A 615 29.21 22.73 -16.17
CA MET A 615 29.36 23.44 -14.90
C MET A 615 28.04 23.33 -14.11
N CYS A 616 28.21 23.16 -12.80
CA CYS A 616 27.34 23.51 -11.67
C CYS A 616 25.85 23.12 -11.71
#